data_AF-A0A940B1L1-F1
#
_entry.id   AF-A0A940B1L1-F1
#
_cell.length_a   1.000
_cell.length_b   1.000
_cell.length_c   1.000
_cell.angle_alpha   90.00
_cell.angle_beta   90.00
_cell.angle_gamma   90.00
#
_symmetry.space_group_name_H-M   'P 1'
#
loop_
_entity.id
_entity.type
_entity.pdbx_description
1 polymer ?
#
loop_
_entity_poly.entity_id
_entity_poly.type
_entity_poly.pdbx_seq_one_letter_code
_entity_poly.pdbx_strand_id
1 'polypeptide(L)'
;MSSAVFGDAHANHAGRAVGGKLTASGGVVCESYTNHAGHAVGGKLTAITNRMAVISGRSYPLSAFPEAEQARMRMALSVPLPLPPALEANRRSLRNRLLRSEAMCNAGAKSREEADRRRAEIETAWSAALCKEGLDAASCEHWKARLMAEPATTETTITRSKETK
;
A
#
# COMPACT_ATOMS: atom_id res chain seq x y z
N MET A 1 -54.70 4.87 45.29
CA MET A 1 -53.65 5.41 46.19
C MET A 1 -52.30 5.22 45.51
N SER A 2 -51.45 6.26 45.59
CA SER A 2 -49.98 6.29 45.44
C SER A 2 -49.27 5.78 44.17
N SER A 3 -48.33 6.62 43.73
CA SER A 3 -47.50 6.59 42.52
C SER A 3 -46.11 5.93 42.69
N ALA A 4 -45.54 5.42 41.58
CA ALA A 4 -44.11 5.38 41.18
C ALA A 4 -44.02 4.83 39.72
N VAL A 5 -43.33 5.35 38.70
CA VAL A 5 -42.35 6.45 38.45
C VAL A 5 -40.84 6.07 38.56
N PHE A 6 -40.09 6.42 37.49
CA PHE A 6 -38.65 6.18 37.15
C PHE A 6 -38.20 4.72 36.85
N GLY A 7 -37.37 4.46 35.83
CA GLY A 7 -36.77 5.36 34.82
C GLY A 7 -36.08 4.63 33.65
N ASP A 8 -35.60 5.39 32.65
CA ASP A 8 -35.09 4.94 31.35
C ASP A 8 -33.86 4.01 31.33
N ALA A 9 -33.79 3.18 30.28
CA ALA A 9 -32.54 2.90 29.55
C ALA A 9 -32.83 2.47 28.08
N HIS A 10 -32.42 3.30 27.12
CA HIS A 10 -32.52 3.01 25.68
C HIS A 10 -31.65 1.81 25.24
N ALA A 11 -32.20 0.95 24.39
CA ALA A 11 -31.43 -0.01 23.59
C ALA A 11 -31.75 0.18 22.08
N ASN A 12 -31.20 1.24 21.48
CA ASN A 12 -31.31 1.49 20.04
C ASN A 12 -30.24 0.68 19.27
N HIS A 13 -30.63 -0.46 18.70
CA HIS A 13 -29.86 -1.15 17.66
C HIS A 13 -30.62 -1.20 16.33
N ALA A 14 -30.91 -0.02 15.78
CA ALA A 14 -31.34 0.11 14.39
C ALA A 14 -30.12 -0.04 13.45
N GLY A 15 -29.92 -1.23 12.90
CA GLY A 15 -28.95 -1.45 11.83
C GLY A 15 -29.32 -0.68 10.58
N ARG A 16 -28.77 0.54 10.41
CA ARG A 16 -29.05 1.40 9.27
C ARG A 16 -27.93 1.31 8.25
N ALA A 17 -28.18 0.58 7.17
CA ALA A 17 -27.33 0.63 5.98
C ALA A 17 -27.33 2.08 5.43
N VAL A 18 -26.15 2.71 5.38
CA VAL A 18 -25.96 4.03 4.78
C VAL A 18 -25.30 3.85 3.42
N GLY A 19 -26.07 4.09 2.35
CA GLY A 19 -25.55 4.03 0.98
C GLY A 19 -24.56 5.15 0.73
N GLY A 20 -23.32 4.80 0.39
CA GLY A 20 -22.27 5.76 0.04
C GLY A 20 -22.62 6.52 -1.24
N LYS A 21 -22.88 7.82 -1.12
CA LYS A 21 -23.15 8.70 -2.27
C LYS A 21 -21.83 9.16 -2.89
N LEU A 22 -21.54 8.71 -4.11
CA LEU A 22 -20.38 9.16 -4.88
C LEU A 22 -20.45 10.68 -5.11
N THR A 23 -19.35 11.39 -4.83
CA THR A 23 -19.20 12.82 -5.17
C THR A 23 -18.04 13.01 -6.14
N ALA A 24 -18.11 14.04 -6.97
CA ALA A 24 -17.20 14.29 -8.10
C ALA A 24 -15.74 14.67 -7.72
N SER A 25 -15.30 14.35 -6.49
CA SER A 25 -13.95 14.63 -5.96
C SER A 25 -13.24 13.37 -5.43
N GLY A 26 -13.48 12.24 -6.08
CA GLY A 26 -12.65 11.01 -6.10
C GLY A 26 -12.43 10.23 -4.79
N GLY A 27 -12.70 10.84 -3.63
CA GLY A 27 -12.50 10.22 -2.32
C GLY A 27 -13.79 9.60 -1.81
N VAL A 28 -13.74 8.32 -1.44
CA VAL A 28 -14.81 7.66 -0.70
C VAL A 28 -15.01 8.39 0.63
N VAL A 29 -16.21 8.92 0.85
CA VAL A 29 -16.57 9.56 2.13
C VAL A 29 -16.96 8.45 3.11
N CYS A 30 -15.97 7.84 3.77
CA CYS A 30 -16.24 7.22 5.07
C CYS A 30 -16.36 8.36 6.08
N GLU A 31 -17.52 8.52 6.70
CA GLU A 31 -17.83 9.65 7.56
C GLU A 31 -17.09 9.59 8.92
N SER A 32 -16.65 8.39 9.31
CA SER A 32 -15.83 8.15 10.51
C SER A 32 -14.96 6.90 10.38
N TYR A 33 -13.81 6.93 11.07
CA TYR A 33 -12.86 5.81 11.20
C TYR A 33 -12.63 5.49 12.67
N THR A 34 -12.76 4.23 13.08
CA THR A 34 -12.67 3.86 14.50
C THR A 34 -11.26 3.44 14.90
N ASN A 35 -10.70 4.03 15.96
CA ASN A 35 -9.40 3.67 16.52
C ASN A 35 -9.49 2.44 17.46
N HIS A 36 -8.35 1.91 17.91
CA HIS A 36 -8.30 0.76 18.85
C HIS A 36 -9.02 1.00 20.19
N ALA A 37 -9.19 2.26 20.61
CA ALA A 37 -9.92 2.64 21.81
C ALA A 37 -11.42 2.91 21.55
N GLY A 38 -11.97 2.45 20.42
CA GLY A 38 -13.38 2.63 20.05
C GLY A 38 -13.77 4.07 19.70
N HIS A 39 -12.83 5.01 19.67
CA HIS A 39 -13.11 6.41 19.35
C HIS A 39 -13.19 6.63 17.84
N ALA A 40 -14.25 7.30 17.41
CA ALA A 40 -14.47 7.69 16.02
C ALA A 40 -13.66 8.94 15.65
N VAL A 41 -12.76 8.80 14.68
CA VAL A 41 -12.08 9.90 14.00
C VAL A 41 -12.91 10.28 12.77
N GLY A 42 -13.75 11.31 12.91
CA GLY A 42 -14.59 11.82 11.83
C GLY A 42 -13.80 12.63 10.79
N GLY A 43 -14.10 12.45 9.51
CA GLY A 43 -13.55 13.31 8.45
C GLY A 43 -13.26 12.63 7.10
N LYS A 44 -12.95 13.44 6.08
CA LYS A 44 -12.55 12.92 4.76
C LYS A 44 -11.09 12.45 4.82
N LEU A 45 -10.86 11.17 4.54
CA LEU A 45 -9.52 10.63 4.30
C LEU A 45 -9.00 11.17 2.95
N THR A 46 -7.79 11.74 2.96
CA THR A 46 -7.18 12.38 1.78
C THR A 46 -5.86 11.75 1.37
N ALA A 47 -5.13 11.12 2.30
CA ALA A 47 -3.94 10.35 1.99
C ALA A 47 -3.75 9.19 3.00
N ILE A 48 -3.13 8.10 2.56
CA ILE A 48 -2.67 7.02 3.44
C ILE A 48 -1.31 6.50 2.97
N THR A 49 -0.47 6.14 3.93
CA THR A 49 0.88 5.60 3.74
C THR A 49 1.07 4.37 4.64
N ASN A 50 2.23 3.74 4.62
CA ASN A 50 2.53 2.60 5.50
C ASN A 50 2.56 2.95 7.01
N ARG A 51 2.62 4.24 7.37
CA ARG A 51 2.73 4.69 8.77
C ARG A 51 1.68 5.71 9.21
N MET A 52 1.09 6.46 8.28
CA MET A 52 0.19 7.58 8.58
C MET A 52 -1.05 7.56 7.69
N ALA A 53 -2.21 7.91 8.25
CA ALA A 53 -3.42 8.30 7.54
C ALA A 53 -3.67 9.81 7.73
N VAL A 54 -4.13 10.50 6.69
CA VAL A 54 -4.47 11.94 6.74
C VAL A 54 -5.98 12.08 6.60
N ILE A 55 -6.64 12.50 7.68
CA ILE A 55 -8.11 12.62 7.78
C ILE A 55 -8.43 14.07 8.12
N SER A 56 -9.21 14.74 7.26
CA SER A 56 -9.54 16.18 7.37
C SER A 56 -8.31 17.07 7.62
N GLY A 57 -7.20 16.78 6.93
CA GLY A 57 -5.93 17.52 7.05
C GLY A 57 -5.11 17.22 8.31
N ARG A 58 -5.57 16.33 9.19
CA ARG A 58 -4.83 15.88 10.38
C ARG A 58 -4.18 14.52 10.14
N SER A 59 -2.91 14.40 10.50
CA SER A 59 -2.12 13.17 10.37
C SER A 59 -2.25 12.30 11.61
N TYR A 60 -2.70 11.06 11.44
CA TYR A 60 -2.85 10.06 12.49
C TYR A 60 -1.89 8.90 12.22
N PRO A 61 -1.20 8.35 13.24
CA PRO A 61 -0.43 7.13 13.06
C PRO A 61 -1.37 5.99 12.70
N LEU A 62 -1.03 5.23 11.65
CA LEU A 62 -1.90 4.19 11.12
C LEU A 62 -2.12 3.05 12.13
N SER A 63 -1.14 2.83 13.01
CA SER A 63 -1.22 1.92 14.17
C SER A 63 -2.21 2.35 15.25
N ALA A 64 -2.85 3.52 15.14
CA ALA A 64 -4.01 3.86 15.98
C ALA A 64 -5.28 3.13 15.55
N PHE A 65 -5.34 2.62 14.31
CA PHE A 65 -6.52 1.99 13.72
C PHE A 65 -6.35 0.46 13.63
N PRO A 66 -7.39 -0.34 13.95
CA PRO A 66 -7.38 -1.78 13.74
C PRO A 66 -7.10 -2.16 12.29
N GLU A 67 -6.48 -3.31 12.05
CA GLU A 67 -6.07 -3.75 10.69
C GLU A 67 -7.22 -3.74 9.68
N ALA A 68 -8.43 -4.14 10.09
CA ALA A 68 -9.64 -4.06 9.27
C ALA A 68 -9.96 -2.62 8.83
N GLU A 69 -9.76 -1.64 9.71
CA GLU A 69 -9.99 -0.23 9.41
C GLU A 69 -8.84 0.35 8.55
N GLN A 70 -7.59 -0.07 8.79
CA GLN A 70 -6.47 0.27 7.89
C GLN A 70 -6.69 -0.27 6.47
N ALA A 71 -7.24 -1.47 6.33
CA ALA A 71 -7.60 -2.06 5.04
C ALA A 71 -8.72 -1.25 4.37
N ARG A 72 -9.78 -0.88 5.11
CA ARG A 72 -10.84 0.00 4.60
C ARG A 72 -10.32 1.36 4.14
N MET A 73 -9.43 2.00 4.91
CA MET A 73 -8.78 3.26 4.51
C MET A 73 -7.96 3.12 3.22
N ARG A 74 -7.22 2.02 3.07
CA ARG A 74 -6.44 1.73 1.87
C ARG A 74 -7.33 1.52 0.65
N MET A 75 -8.39 0.71 0.78
CA MET A 75 -9.42 0.54 -0.26
C MET A 75 -10.09 1.87 -0.63
N ALA A 76 -10.44 2.71 0.35
CA ALA A 76 -11.10 4.00 0.15
C ALA A 76 -10.26 5.02 -0.67
N LEU A 77 -8.93 4.86 -0.70
CA LEU A 77 -8.01 5.66 -1.52
C LEU A 77 -7.37 4.87 -2.68
N SER A 78 -7.79 3.63 -2.93
CA SER A 78 -7.13 2.72 -3.90
C SER A 78 -5.61 2.59 -3.67
N VAL A 79 -5.15 2.71 -2.43
CA VAL A 79 -3.75 2.51 -2.05
C VAL A 79 -3.53 1.02 -1.80
N PRO A 80 -2.52 0.38 -2.42
CA PRO A 80 -2.25 -1.04 -2.25
C PRO A 80 -1.92 -1.40 -0.80
N LEU A 81 -2.16 -2.65 -0.43
CA LEU A 81 -1.66 -3.19 0.83
C LEU A 81 -0.12 -3.19 0.86
N PRO A 82 0.52 -2.89 2.00
CA PRO A 82 1.96 -2.93 2.12
C PRO A 82 2.46 -4.36 1.92
N LEU A 83 3.57 -4.53 1.22
CA LEU A 83 4.24 -5.84 1.16
C LEU A 83 4.70 -6.28 2.56
N PRO A 84 4.49 -7.55 2.93
CA PRO A 84 5.16 -8.16 4.07
C PRO A 84 6.69 -7.98 3.96
N PRO A 85 7.43 -7.80 5.07
CA PRO A 85 8.87 -7.53 5.03
C PRO A 85 9.69 -8.57 4.25
N ALA A 86 9.30 -9.85 4.33
CA ALA A 86 9.93 -10.93 3.56
C ALA A 86 9.67 -10.78 2.04
N LEU A 87 8.46 -10.37 1.65
CA LEU A 87 8.11 -10.18 0.25
C LEU A 87 8.74 -8.91 -0.35
N GLU A 88 8.89 -7.83 0.44
CA GLU A 88 9.66 -6.63 0.04
C GLU A 88 11.16 -6.94 -0.10
N ALA A 89 11.74 -7.77 0.77
CA ALA A 89 13.11 -8.25 0.61
C ALA A 89 13.29 -9.09 -0.67
N ASN A 90 12.31 -9.96 -0.98
CA ASN A 90 12.27 -10.71 -2.23
C ASN A 90 12.19 -9.77 -3.45
N ARG A 91 11.28 -8.77 -3.43
CA ARG A 91 11.14 -7.74 -4.48
C ARG A 91 12.48 -7.06 -4.78
N ARG A 92 13.20 -6.64 -3.74
CA ARG A 92 14.52 -6.00 -3.85
C ARG A 92 15.57 -6.93 -4.45
N SER A 93 15.60 -8.20 -4.03
CA SER A 93 16.49 -9.23 -4.59
C SER A 93 16.22 -9.47 -6.08
N LEU A 94 14.95 -9.59 -6.47
CA LEU A 94 14.51 -9.73 -7.87
C LEU A 94 14.85 -8.49 -8.71
N ARG A 95 14.66 -7.28 -8.17
CA ARG A 95 15.05 -6.02 -8.84
C ARG A 95 16.55 -5.99 -9.12
N ASN A 96 17.38 -6.33 -8.13
CA ASN A 96 18.84 -6.38 -8.30
C ASN A 96 19.28 -7.42 -9.36
N ARG A 97 18.54 -8.53 -9.48
CA ARG A 97 18.76 -9.53 -10.55
C ARG A 97 18.38 -9.01 -11.94
N LEU A 98 17.29 -8.25 -12.08
CA LEU A 98 16.92 -7.57 -13.34
C LEU A 98 18.02 -6.58 -13.76
N LEU A 99 18.37 -5.65 -12.87
CA LEU A 99 19.39 -4.61 -13.14
C LEU A 99 20.74 -5.21 -13.55
N ARG A 100 21.19 -6.29 -12.87
CA ARG A 100 22.41 -7.00 -13.25
C ARG A 100 22.30 -7.66 -14.62
N SER A 101 21.14 -8.23 -14.97
CA SER A 101 20.93 -8.84 -16.28
C SER A 101 20.93 -7.80 -17.41
N GLU A 102 20.32 -6.63 -17.17
CA GLU A 102 20.32 -5.49 -18.09
C GLU A 102 21.73 -4.91 -18.26
N ALA A 103 22.48 -4.74 -17.17
CA ALA A 103 23.87 -4.28 -17.23
C ALA A 103 24.78 -5.23 -18.02
N MET A 104 24.63 -6.55 -17.84
CA MET A 104 25.38 -7.56 -18.61
C MET A 104 25.02 -7.55 -20.10
N CYS A 105 23.76 -7.30 -20.45
CA CYS A 105 23.33 -7.12 -21.84
C CYS A 105 23.90 -5.84 -22.46
N ASN A 106 23.82 -4.72 -21.74
CA ASN A 106 24.30 -3.42 -22.21
C ASN A 106 25.83 -3.37 -22.35
N ALA A 107 26.56 -4.15 -21.54
CA ALA A 107 28.00 -4.34 -21.65
C ALA A 107 28.41 -5.32 -22.77
N GLY A 108 27.46 -5.89 -23.53
CA GLY A 108 27.72 -6.89 -24.57
C GLY A 108 28.15 -8.27 -24.05
N ALA A 109 28.13 -8.49 -22.74
CA ALA A 109 28.54 -9.74 -22.09
C ALA A 109 27.46 -10.83 -22.12
N LYS A 110 26.22 -10.49 -22.50
CA LYS A 110 25.09 -11.41 -22.71
C LYS A 110 24.23 -10.97 -23.88
N SER A 111 23.53 -11.91 -24.53
CA SER A 111 22.56 -11.58 -25.57
C SER A 111 21.31 -10.93 -25.00
N ARG A 112 20.62 -10.16 -25.83
CA ARG A 112 19.35 -9.52 -25.46
C ARG A 112 18.27 -10.55 -25.11
N GLU A 113 18.21 -11.63 -25.86
CA GLU A 113 17.30 -12.76 -25.66
C GLU A 113 17.48 -13.42 -24.28
N GLU A 114 18.72 -13.51 -23.77
CA GLU A 114 18.96 -14.06 -22.43
C GLU A 114 18.49 -13.08 -21.34
N ALA A 115 18.66 -11.77 -21.54
CA ALA A 115 18.16 -10.76 -20.62
C ALA A 115 16.62 -10.71 -20.58
N ASP A 116 15.96 -10.81 -21.74
CA ASP A 116 14.50 -10.83 -21.83
C ASP A 116 13.92 -12.14 -21.27
N ARG A 117 14.56 -13.29 -21.49
CA ARG A 117 14.22 -14.56 -20.82
C ARG A 117 14.33 -14.44 -19.29
N ARG A 118 15.43 -13.85 -18.80
CA ARG A 118 15.65 -13.65 -17.37
C ARG A 118 14.65 -12.68 -16.74
N ARG A 119 14.16 -11.70 -17.50
CA ARG A 119 13.07 -10.81 -17.11
C ARG A 119 11.75 -11.58 -16.97
N ALA A 120 11.38 -12.42 -17.93
CA ALA A 120 10.17 -13.26 -17.85
C ALA A 120 10.20 -14.25 -16.67
N GLU A 121 11.34 -14.88 -16.40
CA GLU A 121 11.53 -15.74 -15.21
C GLU A 121 11.29 -14.99 -13.90
N ILE A 122 11.79 -13.75 -13.80
CA ILE A 122 11.66 -12.92 -12.59
C ILE A 122 10.22 -12.43 -12.41
N GLU A 123 9.54 -12.05 -13.49
CA GLU A 123 8.13 -11.67 -13.48
C GLU A 123 7.22 -12.83 -13.06
N THR A 124 7.50 -14.04 -13.56
CA THR A 124 6.81 -15.27 -13.16
C THR A 124 7.03 -15.58 -11.68
N ALA A 125 8.28 -15.53 -11.21
CA ALA A 125 8.62 -15.78 -9.80
C ALA A 125 8.00 -14.73 -8.86
N TRP A 126 7.93 -13.47 -9.28
CA TRP A 126 7.29 -12.40 -8.51
C TRP A 126 5.77 -12.57 -8.42
N SER A 127 5.13 -12.87 -9.55
CA SER A 127 3.69 -13.13 -9.61
C SER A 127 3.30 -14.32 -8.73
N ALA A 128 4.06 -15.42 -8.78
CA ALA A 128 3.86 -16.57 -7.91
C ALA A 128 4.05 -16.26 -6.42
N ALA A 129 4.95 -15.33 -6.06
CA ALA A 129 5.14 -14.91 -4.68
C ALA A 129 4.00 -14.02 -4.17
N LEU A 130 3.50 -13.09 -5.00
CA LEU A 130 2.32 -12.25 -4.69
C LEU A 130 1.07 -13.12 -4.45
N CYS A 131 0.82 -14.13 -5.29
CA CYS A 131 -0.30 -15.04 -5.12
C CYS A 131 -0.22 -15.87 -3.82
N LYS A 132 0.99 -16.21 -3.35
CA LYS A 132 1.19 -16.96 -2.10
C LYS A 132 0.91 -16.14 -0.84
N GLU A 133 1.17 -14.84 -0.86
CA GLU A 133 0.84 -13.93 0.25
C GLU A 133 -0.66 -13.58 0.33
N GLY A 134 -1.50 -14.07 -0.60
CA GLY A 134 -2.95 -13.85 -0.57
C GLY A 134 -3.37 -12.39 -0.78
N LEU A 135 -2.52 -11.56 -1.39
CA LEU A 135 -2.83 -10.18 -1.71
C LEU A 135 -3.98 -10.09 -2.73
N ASP A 136 -4.80 -9.04 -2.61
CA ASP A 136 -5.86 -8.76 -3.58
C ASP A 136 -5.28 -8.44 -4.98
N ALA A 137 -6.13 -8.55 -6.01
CA ALA A 137 -5.71 -8.37 -7.40
C ALA A 137 -5.15 -6.97 -7.70
N ALA A 138 -5.68 -5.91 -7.09
CA ALA A 138 -5.21 -4.54 -7.32
C ALA A 138 -3.84 -4.31 -6.64
N SER A 139 -3.65 -4.83 -5.43
CA SER A 139 -2.36 -4.88 -4.76
C SER A 139 -1.35 -5.70 -5.58
N CYS A 140 -1.74 -6.86 -6.13
CA CYS A 140 -0.87 -7.67 -6.99
C CYS A 140 -0.40 -6.90 -8.23
N GLU A 141 -1.32 -6.29 -8.99
CA GLU A 141 -0.96 -5.52 -10.20
C GLU A 141 -0.11 -4.29 -9.86
N HIS A 142 -0.41 -3.58 -8.76
CA HIS A 142 0.44 -2.49 -8.28
C HIS A 142 1.88 -2.96 -8.04
N TRP A 143 2.05 -4.05 -7.29
CA TRP A 143 3.37 -4.54 -6.91
C TRP A 143 4.13 -5.21 -8.06
N LYS A 144 3.44 -5.79 -9.06
CA LYS A 144 4.04 -6.18 -10.35
C LYS A 144 4.58 -4.95 -11.09
N ALA A 145 3.74 -3.95 -11.33
CA ALA A 145 4.12 -2.72 -12.01
C ALA A 145 5.31 -2.05 -11.31
N ARG A 146 5.32 -2.01 -9.98
CA ARG A 146 6.39 -1.41 -9.19
C ARG A 146 7.75 -2.13 -9.26
N LEU A 147 7.77 -3.45 -9.48
CA LEU A 147 9.03 -4.18 -9.75
C LEU A 147 9.67 -3.75 -11.09
N MET A 148 8.83 -3.40 -12.07
CA MET A 148 9.26 -2.98 -13.40
C MET A 148 9.53 -1.47 -13.52
N ALA A 149 8.79 -0.64 -12.78
CA ALA A 149 8.73 0.80 -12.98
C ALA A 149 9.69 1.63 -12.11
N GLU A 150 10.26 1.09 -11.03
CA GLU A 150 11.29 1.83 -10.28
C GLU A 150 12.51 2.04 -11.19
N PRO A 151 12.84 3.27 -11.61
CA PRO A 151 14.02 3.50 -12.43
C PRO A 151 15.24 2.99 -11.68
N ALA A 152 16.28 2.56 -12.41
CA ALA A 152 17.58 2.46 -11.79
C ALA A 152 17.93 3.86 -11.26
N THR A 153 17.84 4.07 -9.95
CA THR A 153 18.43 5.24 -9.31
C THR A 153 19.90 5.14 -9.60
N THR A 154 20.34 5.89 -10.60
CA THR A 154 21.69 5.86 -11.16
C THR A 154 22.67 5.95 -10.01
N GLU A 155 23.43 4.88 -9.80
CA GLU A 155 24.47 4.85 -8.80
C GLU A 155 25.41 6.03 -9.05
N THR A 156 25.55 6.84 -7.99
CA THR A 156 26.69 7.68 -7.68
C THR A 156 27.60 8.02 -8.85
N THR A 157 27.49 9.25 -9.35
CA THR A 157 28.59 9.88 -10.08
C THR A 157 29.82 9.90 -9.18
N ILE A 158 30.67 8.88 -9.28
CA ILE A 158 31.99 8.88 -8.67
C ILE A 158 32.81 9.91 -9.46
N THR A 159 32.81 11.15 -8.96
CA THR A 159 33.76 12.16 -9.37
C THR A 159 35.16 11.70 -8.97
N ARG A 160 35.81 10.97 -9.88
CA ARG A 160 37.23 10.65 -9.81
C ARG A 160 38.01 11.94 -10.00
N SER A 161 38.12 12.73 -8.94
CA SER A 161 39.04 13.86 -8.87
C SER A 161 40.45 13.33 -9.12
N LYS A 162 40.97 13.57 -10.32
CA LYS A 162 42.39 13.40 -10.60
C LYS A 162 43.10 14.58 -9.96
N GLU A 163 43.57 14.38 -8.73
CA GLU A 163 44.54 15.28 -8.13
C GLU A 163 45.87 15.10 -8.87
N THR A 164 46.15 16.04 -9.77
CA THR A 164 47.43 16.09 -10.50
C THR A 164 48.50 16.66 -9.60
N LYS A 165 49.62 15.93 -9.57
CA LYS A 165 50.86 16.20 -8.85
C LYS A 165 51.56 17.48 -9.29
#